data_AF-A0A8J6Y7N5-F1
#
_entry.id   AF-A0A8J6Y7N5-F1
#
_cell.length_a   1.000
_cell.length_b   1.000
_cell.length_c   1.000
_cell.angle_alpha   90.00
_cell.angle_beta   90.00
_cell.angle_gamma   90.00
#
_symmetry.space_group_name_H-M   'P 1'
#
loop_
_entity.id
_entity.type
_entity.pdbx_description
1 polymer ?
#
loop_
_entity_poly.entity_id
_entity_poly.type
_entity_poly.pdbx_seq_one_letter_code
_entity_poly.pdbx_strand_id
1 'polypeptide(L)'
;MSIAHAWESLRGDPMPWLLDESRPNLHWRVLVEFVRRPPSSPAVVRARGGADAVEPIASLLADLNPDGTWATDVGYWKPCSGPGWRIVAAVQWGADPTDPRLQCAAERFLETAAGEGGFARGEGGDPVPWLTARMLHALADLGWCRHPRFQEGLAWLEEEAGFDDRVAHGVTAAAVLGTLSACPGQRRPALR
;
A
#
# COMPACT_ATOMS: atom_id res chain seq x y z
N MET A 1 16.83 -8.59 25.88
CA MET A 1 15.40 -8.24 26.10
C MET A 1 14.61 -8.79 24.94
N SER A 2 13.72 -9.76 25.19
CA SER A 2 12.77 -10.21 24.17
C SER A 2 11.74 -9.11 23.94
N ILE A 3 11.58 -8.67 22.69
CA ILE A 3 10.64 -7.59 22.28
C ILE A 3 9.18 -7.97 22.60
N ALA A 4 8.89 -9.25 22.83
CA ALA A 4 7.54 -9.80 23.02
C ALA A 4 6.71 -9.15 24.14
N HIS A 5 7.35 -8.54 25.15
CA HIS A 5 6.66 -7.94 26.31
C HIS A 5 6.98 -6.45 26.51
N ALA A 6 7.61 -5.79 25.53
CA ALA A 6 7.98 -4.37 25.67
C ALA A 6 6.76 -3.45 25.88
N TRP A 7 5.60 -3.81 25.31
CA TRP A 7 4.36 -3.05 25.45
C TRP A 7 3.75 -3.14 26.86
N GLU A 8 3.99 -4.23 27.60
CA GLU A 8 3.53 -4.40 28.99
C GLU A 8 4.25 -3.44 29.96
N SER A 9 5.36 -2.83 29.51
CA SER A 9 6.13 -1.86 30.29
C SER A 9 5.67 -0.41 30.13
N LEU A 10 4.69 -0.15 29.25
CA LEU A 10 4.13 1.19 29.05
C LEU A 10 3.48 1.69 30.35
N ARG A 11 3.96 2.83 30.87
CA ARG A 11 3.44 3.45 32.09
C ARG A 11 2.53 4.62 31.73
N GLY A 12 1.29 4.33 31.37
CA GLY A 12 0.25 5.32 31.09
C GLY A 12 -0.49 5.10 29.77
N ASP A 13 -1.41 6.01 29.47
CA ASP A 13 -2.15 6.02 28.21
C ASP A 13 -1.22 6.51 27.07
N PRO A 14 -0.94 5.69 26.04
CA PRO A 14 -0.12 6.10 24.90
C PRO A 14 -0.91 6.96 23.89
N MET A 15 -2.23 7.06 24.00
CA MET A 15 -3.07 7.74 23.02
C MET A 15 -2.70 9.21 22.77
N PRO A 16 -2.33 10.03 23.78
CA PRO A 16 -1.88 11.40 23.53
C PRO A 16 -0.63 11.48 22.63
N TRP A 17 0.29 10.52 22.76
CA TRP A 17 1.48 10.45 21.91
C TRP A 17 1.14 9.90 20.50
N LEU A 18 0.27 8.90 20.42
CA LEU A 18 -0.16 8.29 19.16
C LEU A 18 -1.01 9.23 18.29
N LEU A 19 -1.80 10.11 18.92
CA LEU A 19 -2.64 11.11 18.24
C LEU A 19 -1.97 12.47 18.07
N ASP A 20 -0.66 12.56 18.28
CA ASP A 20 0.09 13.80 18.08
C ASP A 20 0.06 14.23 16.60
N GLU A 21 -0.65 15.32 16.32
CA GLU A 21 -0.86 15.85 14.97
C GLU A 21 0.44 16.34 14.31
N SER A 22 1.52 16.56 15.08
CA SER A 22 2.84 16.89 14.53
C SER A 22 3.50 15.72 13.78
N ARG A 23 2.95 14.51 13.91
CA ARG A 23 3.40 13.29 13.22
C ARG A 23 2.30 12.74 12.32
N PRO A 24 1.94 13.44 11.22
CA PRO A 24 0.81 13.07 10.38
C PRO A 24 0.89 11.63 9.85
N ASN A 25 2.10 11.15 9.52
CA ASN A 25 2.39 9.77 9.08
C ASN A 25 1.96 8.67 10.08
N LEU A 26 2.01 8.97 11.38
CA LEU A 26 1.54 8.06 12.43
C LEU A 26 0.07 8.32 12.76
N HIS A 27 -0.31 9.59 12.83
CA HIS A 27 -1.63 10.04 13.25
C HIS A 27 -2.75 9.44 12.39
N TRP A 28 -2.63 9.49 11.06
CA TRP A 28 -3.69 8.96 10.17
C TRP A 28 -3.94 7.47 10.44
N ARG A 29 -2.88 6.71 10.69
CA ARG A 29 -2.94 5.27 10.90
C ARG A 29 -3.59 4.93 12.22
N VAL A 30 -3.27 5.70 13.27
CA VAL A 30 -3.91 5.57 14.57
C VAL A 30 -5.41 5.87 14.49
N LEU A 31 -5.81 6.89 13.72
CA LEU A 31 -7.22 7.21 13.51
C LEU A 31 -7.99 6.05 12.86
N VAL A 32 -7.41 5.38 11.87
CA VAL A 32 -8.06 4.25 11.17
C VAL A 32 -8.01 2.96 11.99
N GLU A 33 -6.84 2.57 12.49
CA GLU A 33 -6.62 1.26 13.07
C GLU A 33 -7.06 1.17 14.54
N PHE A 34 -6.80 2.20 15.35
CA PHE A 34 -7.13 2.22 16.78
C PHE A 34 -8.45 2.94 17.06
N VAL A 35 -8.65 4.13 16.48
CA VAL A 35 -9.87 4.92 16.72
C VAL A 35 -11.03 4.46 15.82
N ARG A 36 -10.77 3.60 14.82
CA ARG A 36 -11.77 3.05 13.89
C ARG A 36 -12.54 4.11 13.11
N ARG A 37 -11.90 5.23 12.78
CA ARG A 37 -12.47 6.23 11.88
C ARG A 37 -12.50 5.70 10.45
N PRO A 38 -13.56 6.01 9.67
CA PRO A 38 -13.55 5.72 8.24
C PRO A 38 -12.36 6.40 7.54
N PRO A 39 -11.73 5.76 6.54
CA PRO A 39 -10.66 6.37 5.75
C PRO A 39 -11.08 7.68 5.07
N SER A 40 -12.36 7.80 4.72
CA SER A 40 -12.96 9.01 4.13
C SER A 40 -13.30 10.10 5.15
N SER A 41 -13.05 9.89 6.44
CA SER A 41 -13.36 10.90 7.44
C SER A 41 -12.47 12.13 7.28
N PRO A 42 -12.98 13.36 7.50
CA PRO A 42 -12.18 14.56 7.33
C PRO A 42 -10.89 14.60 8.16
N ALA A 43 -10.86 13.95 9.33
CA ALA A 43 -9.66 13.86 10.16
C ALA A 43 -8.57 12.97 9.53
N VAL A 44 -8.95 11.82 8.95
CA VAL A 44 -8.00 10.92 8.28
C VAL A 44 -7.46 11.57 7.01
N VAL A 45 -8.33 12.19 6.20
CA VAL A 45 -7.93 12.89 4.97
C VAL A 45 -6.94 14.02 5.28
N ARG A 46 -7.22 14.86 6.30
CA ARG A 46 -6.28 15.91 6.71
C ARG A 46 -4.94 15.35 7.20
N ALA A 47 -4.97 14.26 7.97
CA ALA A 47 -3.74 13.65 8.47
C ALA A 47 -2.90 13.04 7.33
N ARG A 48 -3.53 12.43 6.30
CA ARG A 48 -2.84 11.97 5.09
C ARG A 48 -2.28 13.14 4.26
N GLY A 49 -3.06 14.19 4.01
CA GLY A 49 -2.56 15.37 3.29
C GLY A 49 -1.38 16.07 4.00
N GLY A 50 -1.33 16.04 5.34
CA GLY A 50 -0.18 16.53 6.09
C GLY A 50 1.07 15.63 6.00
N ALA A 51 0.89 14.35 5.66
CA ALA A 51 1.96 13.36 5.56
C ALA A 51 2.95 13.73 4.44
N ASP A 52 2.44 14.26 3.33
CA ASP A 52 3.24 14.69 2.17
C ASP A 52 4.28 15.76 2.52
N ALA A 53 4.02 16.56 3.55
CA ALA A 53 4.89 17.66 3.96
C ALA A 53 5.96 17.24 4.99
N VAL A 54 6.00 15.98 5.42
CA VAL A 54 6.93 15.50 6.45
C VAL A 54 7.76 14.32 5.97
N GLU A 55 8.96 14.18 6.54
CA GLU A 55 9.82 13.05 6.27
C GLU A 55 9.20 11.73 6.80
N PRO A 56 9.41 10.59 6.10
CA PRO A 56 10.23 10.44 4.89
C PRO A 56 9.49 10.72 3.55
N ILE A 57 8.21 11.10 3.59
CA ILE A 57 7.38 11.21 2.38
C ILE A 57 7.76 12.44 1.57
N ALA A 58 8.03 13.57 2.23
CA ALA A 58 8.41 14.81 1.57
C ALA A 58 9.57 14.62 0.58
N SER A 59 10.67 14.02 1.03
CA SER A 59 11.82 13.71 0.15
C SER A 59 11.47 12.71 -0.95
N LEU A 60 10.66 11.69 -0.64
CA LEU A 60 10.27 10.69 -1.64
C LEU A 60 9.42 11.29 -2.78
N LEU A 61 8.49 12.18 -2.44
CA LEU A 61 7.64 12.88 -3.41
C LEU A 61 8.38 14.01 -4.12
N ALA A 62 9.37 14.65 -3.49
CA ALA A 62 10.20 15.66 -4.15
C ALA A 62 10.95 15.09 -5.36
N ASP A 63 11.40 13.84 -5.28
CA ASP A 63 12.07 13.13 -6.36
C ASP A 63 11.12 12.52 -7.41
N LEU A 64 9.81 12.57 -7.17
CA LEU A 64 8.79 12.03 -8.06
C LEU A 64 8.41 13.06 -9.13
N ASN A 65 8.67 12.72 -10.38
CA ASN A 65 8.37 13.57 -11.53
C ASN A 65 6.85 13.69 -11.77
N PRO A 66 6.40 14.77 -12.44
CA PRO A 66 5.00 14.95 -12.83
C PRO A 66 4.40 13.80 -13.66
N ASP A 67 5.23 13.06 -14.39
CA ASP A 67 4.81 11.93 -15.22
C ASP A 67 4.73 10.60 -14.43
N GLY A 68 4.90 10.63 -13.11
CA GLY A 68 4.86 9.42 -12.26
C GLY A 68 6.13 8.58 -12.29
N THR A 69 7.26 9.14 -12.74
CA THR A 69 8.56 8.46 -12.74
C THR A 69 9.50 8.99 -11.67
N TRP A 70 10.46 8.15 -11.27
CA TRP A 70 11.66 8.61 -10.56
C TRP A 70 12.85 8.50 -11.50
N ALA A 71 13.74 9.49 -11.48
CA ALA A 71 15.03 9.38 -12.15
C ALA A 71 15.90 8.33 -11.43
N THR A 72 16.09 7.16 -12.05
CA THR A 72 16.86 6.06 -11.46
C THR A 72 17.35 5.09 -12.52
N ASP A 73 18.53 4.52 -12.30
CA ASP A 73 19.12 3.44 -13.10
C ASP A 73 18.83 2.05 -12.52
N VAL A 74 18.22 2.01 -11.33
CA VAL A 74 17.89 0.76 -10.65
C VAL A 74 16.64 0.07 -11.19
N GLY A 75 16.64 -1.26 -11.14
CA GLY A 75 15.46 -2.05 -11.52
C GLY A 75 14.21 -1.70 -10.69
N TYR A 76 13.04 -1.88 -11.31
CA TYR A 76 11.75 -1.45 -10.77
C TYR A 76 11.47 -1.93 -9.34
N TRP A 77 11.84 -3.18 -9.05
CA TRP A 77 11.65 -3.84 -7.76
C TRP A 77 12.94 -3.99 -6.93
N LYS A 78 14.00 -3.23 -7.23
CA LYS A 78 15.21 -3.21 -6.39
C LYS A 78 14.81 -2.86 -4.95
N PRO A 79 15.15 -3.68 -3.94
CA PRO A 79 14.72 -3.47 -2.57
C PRO A 79 15.04 -2.05 -2.09
N CYS A 80 14.06 -1.43 -1.43
CA CYS A 80 14.13 -0.09 -0.82
C CYS A 80 14.32 1.11 -1.76
N SER A 81 14.82 0.94 -2.99
CA SER A 81 15.15 2.06 -3.88
C SER A 81 14.42 2.03 -5.23
N GLY A 82 13.86 0.89 -5.62
CA GLY A 82 13.13 0.74 -6.87
C GLY A 82 11.82 1.53 -6.88
N PRO A 83 11.39 2.07 -8.04
CA PRO A 83 10.11 2.76 -8.21
C PRO A 83 8.91 2.02 -7.59
N GLY A 84 8.80 0.70 -7.78
CA GLY A 84 7.70 -0.09 -7.21
C GLY A 84 7.69 -0.07 -5.68
N TRP A 85 8.85 -0.10 -5.04
CA TRP A 85 8.96 0.02 -3.58
C TRP A 85 8.70 1.44 -3.08
N ARG A 86 9.04 2.46 -3.88
CA ARG A 86 8.75 3.86 -3.54
C ARG A 86 7.25 4.14 -3.55
N ILE A 87 6.48 3.63 -4.52
CA ILE A 87 5.01 3.70 -4.52
C ILE A 87 4.45 3.07 -3.24
N VAL A 88 4.85 1.83 -2.95
CA VAL A 88 4.40 1.09 -1.76
C VAL A 88 4.76 1.85 -0.48
N ALA A 89 5.96 2.41 -0.38
CA ALA A 89 6.41 3.14 0.80
C ALA A 89 5.63 4.44 1.00
N ALA A 90 5.44 5.24 -0.06
CA ALA A 90 4.66 6.48 -0.03
C ALA A 90 3.26 6.24 0.56
N VAL A 91 2.54 5.27 -0.01
CA VAL A 91 1.18 4.95 0.40
C VAL A 91 1.13 4.41 1.84
N GLN A 92 2.06 3.53 2.22
CA GLN A 92 2.07 2.97 3.58
C GLN A 92 2.47 3.96 4.66
N TRP A 93 3.19 5.02 4.32
CA TRP A 93 3.48 6.11 5.23
C TRP A 93 2.38 7.17 5.27
N GLY A 94 1.40 7.07 4.37
CA GLY A 94 0.19 7.88 4.40
C GLY A 94 0.17 9.03 3.42
N ALA A 95 0.98 8.97 2.35
CA ALA A 95 0.96 9.97 1.30
C ALA A 95 -0.47 10.22 0.80
N ASP A 96 -0.78 11.45 0.40
CA ASP A 96 -2.09 11.80 -0.11
C ASP A 96 -2.41 10.92 -1.32
N PRO A 97 -3.46 10.08 -1.25
CA PRO A 97 -3.80 9.22 -2.37
C PRO A 97 -4.27 10.01 -3.60
N THR A 98 -4.53 11.30 -3.48
CA THR A 98 -4.92 12.19 -4.58
C THR A 98 -3.75 12.93 -5.24
N ASP A 99 -2.51 12.74 -4.78
CA ASP A 99 -1.34 13.36 -5.44
C ASP A 99 -1.28 12.90 -6.91
N PRO A 100 -1.34 13.83 -7.88
CA PRO A 100 -1.42 13.49 -9.30
C PRO A 100 -0.20 12.71 -9.79
N ARG A 101 0.97 12.91 -9.17
CA ARG A 101 2.21 12.21 -9.54
C ARG A 101 2.15 10.75 -9.11
N LEU A 102 1.63 10.47 -7.91
CA LEU A 102 1.40 9.10 -7.45
C LEU A 102 0.33 8.40 -8.28
N GLN A 103 -0.70 9.12 -8.70
CA GLN A 103 -1.71 8.61 -9.63
C GLN A 103 -1.10 8.22 -10.98
N CYS A 104 -0.26 9.07 -11.56
CA CYS A 104 0.50 8.72 -12.78
C CYS A 104 1.43 7.51 -12.56
N ALA A 105 2.10 7.42 -11.40
CA ALA A 105 2.97 6.29 -11.10
C ALA A 105 2.20 4.96 -11.01
N ALA A 106 1.01 4.98 -10.41
CA ALA A 106 0.13 3.82 -10.32
C ALA A 106 -0.45 3.40 -11.67
N GLU A 107 -0.90 4.36 -12.48
CA GLU A 107 -1.38 4.11 -13.84
C GLU A 107 -0.29 3.44 -14.68
N ARG A 108 0.91 4.04 -14.72
CA ARG A 108 2.06 3.48 -15.44
C ARG A 108 2.41 2.08 -14.97
N PHE A 109 2.37 1.84 -13.66
CA PHE A 109 2.58 0.49 -13.13
C PHE A 109 1.53 -0.48 -13.70
N LEU A 110 0.25 -0.14 -13.64
CA LEU A 110 -0.83 -1.00 -14.13
C LEU A 110 -0.74 -1.29 -15.64
N GLU A 111 -0.22 -0.35 -16.43
CA GLU A 111 -0.01 -0.51 -17.87
C GLU A 111 1.21 -1.37 -18.22
N THR A 112 2.24 -1.37 -17.37
CA THR A 112 3.55 -1.98 -17.66
C THR A 112 3.92 -3.13 -16.72
N ALA A 113 3.05 -3.49 -15.78
CA ALA A 113 3.31 -4.52 -14.78
C ALA A 113 3.59 -5.87 -15.45
N ALA A 114 4.79 -6.41 -15.21
CA ALA A 114 5.16 -7.75 -15.63
C ALA A 114 4.39 -8.82 -14.83
N GLY A 115 4.31 -10.03 -15.41
CA GLY A 115 3.63 -11.20 -14.83
C GLY A 115 2.24 -11.42 -15.44
N GLU A 116 1.88 -12.69 -15.61
CA GLU A 116 0.55 -13.10 -16.07
C GLU A 116 -0.35 -13.34 -14.85
N GLY A 117 -1.54 -12.74 -14.81
CA GLY A 117 -2.38 -12.74 -13.61
C GLY A 117 -1.79 -11.84 -12.51
N GLY A 118 -0.92 -12.37 -11.67
CA GLY A 118 -0.22 -11.61 -10.62
C GLY A 118 0.94 -10.75 -11.13
N PHE A 119 1.67 -10.11 -10.20
CA PHE A 119 2.81 -9.24 -10.52
C PHE A 119 4.16 -9.94 -10.33
N ALA A 120 5.03 -9.82 -11.32
CA ALA A 120 6.39 -10.34 -11.33
C ALA A 120 7.43 -9.24 -11.05
N ARG A 121 8.67 -9.66 -10.76
CA ARG A 121 9.81 -8.73 -10.53
C ARG A 121 10.38 -8.11 -11.82
N GLY A 122 10.02 -8.64 -12.98
CA GLY A 122 10.52 -8.18 -14.28
C GLY A 122 9.90 -9.01 -15.40
N GLU A 123 10.15 -8.58 -16.64
CA GLU A 123 9.66 -9.26 -17.84
C GLU A 123 10.09 -10.74 -17.89
N GLY A 124 9.16 -11.61 -18.28
CA GLY A 124 9.39 -13.06 -18.37
C GLY A 124 9.55 -13.78 -17.03
N GLY A 125 9.40 -13.09 -15.89
CA GLY A 125 9.44 -13.71 -14.57
C GLY A 125 8.07 -14.19 -14.10
N ASP A 126 8.08 -15.14 -13.16
CA ASP A 126 6.86 -15.64 -12.52
C ASP A 126 6.27 -14.59 -11.55
N PRO A 127 4.94 -14.51 -11.45
CA PRO A 127 4.28 -13.70 -10.44
C PRO A 127 4.65 -14.10 -9.01
N VAL A 128 4.68 -13.12 -8.10
CA VAL A 128 5.13 -13.32 -6.71
C VAL A 128 4.01 -12.94 -5.72
N PRO A 129 3.46 -13.88 -4.92
CA PRO A 129 2.27 -13.63 -4.10
C PRO A 129 2.37 -12.42 -3.16
N TRP A 130 3.45 -12.32 -2.36
CA TRP A 130 3.61 -11.22 -1.41
C TRP A 130 3.83 -9.86 -2.11
N LEU A 131 4.41 -9.87 -3.31
CA LEU A 131 4.63 -8.67 -4.12
C LEU A 131 3.29 -8.18 -4.67
N THR A 132 2.53 -9.10 -5.26
CA THR A 132 1.18 -8.88 -5.76
C THR A 132 0.31 -8.28 -4.67
N ALA A 133 0.24 -8.93 -3.51
CA ALA A 133 -0.56 -8.47 -2.38
C ALA A 133 -0.19 -7.05 -1.91
N ARG A 134 1.12 -6.76 -1.81
CA ARG A 134 1.61 -5.48 -1.30
C ARG A 134 1.36 -4.33 -2.28
N MET A 135 1.47 -4.58 -3.57
CA MET A 135 1.16 -3.58 -4.59
C MET A 135 -0.35 -3.39 -4.76
N LEU A 136 -1.16 -4.46 -4.74
CA LEU A 136 -2.62 -4.34 -4.76
C LEU A 136 -3.14 -3.53 -3.57
N HIS A 137 -2.57 -3.72 -2.37
CA HIS A 137 -2.92 -2.89 -1.22
C HIS A 137 -2.64 -1.40 -1.49
N ALA A 138 -1.47 -1.07 -2.04
CA ALA A 138 -1.12 0.31 -2.38
C ALA A 138 -2.06 0.89 -3.45
N LEU A 139 -2.37 0.12 -4.49
CA LEU A 139 -3.30 0.51 -5.55
C LEU A 139 -4.73 0.72 -5.04
N ALA A 140 -5.18 -0.07 -4.08
CA ALA A 140 -6.49 0.11 -3.46
C ALA A 140 -6.57 1.39 -2.64
N ASP A 141 -5.54 1.70 -1.85
CA ASP A 141 -5.41 2.97 -1.13
C ASP A 141 -5.40 4.18 -2.10
N LEU A 142 -4.84 4.01 -3.30
CA LEU A 142 -4.84 5.00 -4.39
C LEU A 142 -6.15 5.02 -5.21
N GLY A 143 -7.11 4.13 -4.95
CA GLY A 143 -8.41 4.11 -5.61
C GLY A 143 -8.50 3.32 -6.93
N TRP A 144 -7.47 2.54 -7.28
CA TRP A 144 -7.39 1.82 -8.57
C TRP A 144 -8.11 0.46 -8.60
N CYS A 145 -8.96 0.17 -7.61
CA CYS A 145 -9.66 -1.12 -7.50
C CYS A 145 -10.38 -1.53 -8.80
N ARG A 146 -10.87 -0.59 -9.61
CA ARG A 146 -11.67 -0.89 -10.80
C ARG A 146 -10.84 -1.23 -12.04
N HIS A 147 -9.52 -1.06 -11.98
CA HIS A 147 -8.66 -1.30 -13.13
C HIS A 147 -8.61 -2.81 -13.47
N PRO A 148 -8.70 -3.22 -14.76
CA PRO A 148 -8.67 -4.65 -15.13
C PRO A 148 -7.45 -5.38 -14.58
N ARG A 149 -6.24 -4.80 -14.73
CA ARG A 149 -4.99 -5.37 -14.21
C ARG A 149 -5.00 -5.56 -12.67
N PHE A 150 -5.68 -4.68 -11.94
CA PHE A 150 -5.85 -4.84 -10.49
C PHE A 150 -6.75 -6.05 -10.19
N GLN A 151 -7.86 -6.18 -10.92
CA GLN A 151 -8.82 -7.28 -10.74
C GLN A 151 -8.21 -8.64 -11.11
N GLU A 152 -7.42 -8.69 -12.17
CA GLU A 152 -6.64 -9.88 -12.55
C GLU A 152 -5.65 -10.29 -11.45
N GLY A 153 -4.88 -9.33 -10.93
CA GLY A 153 -3.94 -9.60 -9.83
C GLY A 153 -4.64 -10.07 -8.56
N LEU A 154 -5.81 -9.52 -8.25
CA LEU A 154 -6.62 -9.94 -7.10
C LEU A 154 -7.17 -11.36 -7.28
N ALA A 155 -7.73 -11.67 -8.45
CA ALA A 155 -8.25 -13.00 -8.77
C ALA A 155 -7.12 -14.05 -8.71
N TRP A 156 -5.98 -13.75 -9.33
CA TRP A 156 -4.80 -14.61 -9.27
C TRP A 156 -4.34 -14.87 -7.83
N LEU A 157 -4.34 -13.84 -6.98
CA LEU A 157 -3.96 -13.98 -5.57
C LEU A 157 -4.96 -14.84 -4.78
N GLU A 158 -6.26 -14.75 -5.08
CA GLU A 158 -7.29 -15.60 -4.47
C GLU A 158 -7.12 -17.08 -4.87
N GLU A 159 -6.74 -17.36 -6.11
CA GLU A 159 -6.46 -18.71 -6.61
C GLU A 159 -5.19 -19.29 -5.98
N GLU A 160 -4.10 -18.51 -5.94
CA GLU A 160 -2.85 -18.90 -5.29
C GLU A 160 -3.00 -19.12 -3.78
N ALA A 161 -3.74 -18.26 -3.09
CA ALA A 161 -4.05 -18.43 -1.67
C ALA A 161 -4.94 -19.65 -1.39
N GLY A 162 -5.60 -20.19 -2.43
CA GLY A 162 -6.32 -21.46 -2.39
C GLY A 162 -5.40 -22.69 -2.37
N PHE A 163 -4.09 -22.54 -2.60
CA PHE A 163 -3.09 -23.61 -2.56
C PHE A 163 -2.23 -23.55 -1.27
N ASP A 164 -2.15 -24.71 -0.61
CA ASP A 164 -1.60 -24.98 0.71
C ASP A 164 -0.10 -24.62 0.86
N ASP A 165 0.26 -23.56 1.62
CA ASP A 165 1.44 -23.62 2.51
C ASP A 165 1.49 -22.53 3.62
N ARG A 166 1.79 -22.96 4.84
CA ARG A 166 1.58 -22.28 6.13
C ARG A 166 2.58 -21.16 6.50
N VAL A 167 3.29 -20.56 5.54
CA VAL A 167 4.32 -19.53 5.85
C VAL A 167 4.08 -18.18 5.16
N ALA A 168 3.22 -18.12 4.13
CA ALA A 168 2.91 -16.88 3.40
C ALA A 168 1.70 -16.07 3.95
N HIS A 169 1.09 -16.51 5.05
CA HIS A 169 -0.28 -16.13 5.41
C HIS A 169 -0.45 -14.75 6.10
N GLY A 170 0.54 -14.24 6.83
CA GLY A 170 0.36 -13.02 7.64
C GLY A 170 0.23 -11.74 6.80
N VAL A 171 1.12 -11.56 5.82
CA VAL A 171 1.15 -10.37 4.96
C VAL A 171 0.08 -10.44 3.87
N THR A 172 -0.16 -11.64 3.34
CA THR A 172 -1.10 -11.86 2.24
C THR A 172 -2.55 -11.74 2.71
N ALA A 173 -2.92 -12.32 3.85
CA ALA A 173 -4.30 -12.21 4.37
C ALA A 173 -4.64 -10.79 4.84
N ALA A 174 -3.72 -10.10 5.53
CA ALA A 174 -3.94 -8.71 5.96
C ALA A 174 -4.01 -7.75 4.76
N ALA A 175 -3.15 -7.94 3.75
CA ALA A 175 -3.21 -7.17 2.52
C ALA A 175 -4.52 -7.43 1.78
N VAL A 176 -4.91 -8.69 1.55
CA VAL A 176 -6.19 -9.05 0.91
C VAL A 176 -7.38 -8.46 1.67
N LEU A 177 -7.44 -8.60 3.00
CA LEU A 177 -8.52 -8.02 3.81
C LEU A 177 -8.54 -6.48 3.77
N GLY A 178 -7.38 -5.83 3.77
CA GLY A 178 -7.26 -4.38 3.60
C GLY A 178 -7.77 -3.91 2.24
N THR A 179 -7.34 -4.59 1.17
CA THR A 179 -7.77 -4.35 -0.21
C THR A 179 -9.30 -4.52 -0.35
N LEU A 180 -9.86 -5.60 0.20
CA LEU A 180 -11.30 -5.88 0.16
C LEU A 180 -12.12 -4.84 0.95
N SER A 181 -11.57 -4.30 2.04
CA SER A 181 -12.23 -3.24 2.82
C SER A 181 -12.17 -1.87 2.13
N ALA A 182 -11.14 -1.60 1.33
CA ALA A 182 -10.96 -0.35 0.58
C ALA A 182 -11.83 -0.26 -0.69
N CYS A 183 -12.32 -1.39 -1.19
CA CYS A 183 -13.16 -1.47 -2.40
C CYS A 183 -14.61 -1.92 -2.10
N PRO A 184 -15.42 -1.20 -1.30
CA PRO A 184 -16.78 -1.64 -0.99
C PRO A 184 -17.71 -1.57 -2.23
N GLY A 185 -18.41 -2.68 -2.53
CA GLY A 185 -19.60 -2.68 -3.39
C GLY A 185 -19.50 -3.29 -4.79
N GLN A 186 -18.48 -4.10 -5.13
CA GLN A 186 -18.40 -4.72 -6.47
C GLN A 186 -19.03 -6.12 -6.55
N ARG A 187 -19.92 -6.30 -7.54
CA ARG A 187 -20.31 -7.62 -8.06
C ARG A 187 -19.15 -8.21 -8.86
N ARG A 188 -18.74 -9.42 -8.49
CA ARG A 188 -17.66 -10.18 -9.11
C ARG A 188 -18.00 -10.48 -10.58
N PRO A 189 -17.10 -10.22 -11.56
CA PRO A 189 -17.22 -10.87 -12.85
C PRO A 189 -16.99 -12.37 -12.63
N ALA A 190 -17.90 -13.21 -13.12
CA ALA A 190 -17.64 -14.64 -13.20
C ALA A 190 -16.51 -14.85 -14.22
N LEU A 191 -15.35 -15.33 -13.76
CA LEU A 191 -14.31 -15.84 -14.63
C LEU A 191 -14.93 -17.00 -15.44
N ARG A 192 -14.83 -16.92 -16.77
CA ARG A 192 -15.22 -17.98 -17.71
C ARG A 192 -13.98 -18.70 -18.17
#